data_AF-A0A7S3AEQ6-F1
#
_entry.id   AF-A0A7S3AEQ6-F1
#
_cell.length_a   1.000
_cell.length_b   1.000
_cell.length_c   1.000
_cell.angle_alpha   90.00
_cell.angle_beta   90.00
_cell.angle_gamma   90.00
#
_symmetry.space_group_name_H-M   'P 1'
#
loop_
_entity.id
_entity.type
_entity.pdbx_description
1 polymer ?
#
loop_
_entity_poly.entity_id
_entity_poly.type
_entity_poly.pdbx_seq_one_letter_code
_entity_poly.pdbx_strand_id
1 'polypeptide(L)'
;ASCLSPRQLHITRPLLSNRFKEWVPRGGFAPRVANLTPAQYGEMHPGIKEFIDPYELNPELEGPGRRWYASEIRLKSGQDLEKLWVVLLKERNMLQSARLMHRKRKTQMPHWERMGMVRKSMAMIKLVLKERELERANIKQHKDALAAATASLNEMSADSADPATDATPALPIAPPSGSST
;
A
#
# COMPACT_ATOMS: atom_id res chain seq x y z
N ALA A 1 2.80 53.11 20.65
CA ALA A 1 2.46 52.46 19.36
C ALA A 1 3.63 51.57 18.99
N SER A 2 3.58 50.27 19.28
CA SER A 2 2.99 49.25 18.39
C SER A 2 3.65 49.35 17.01
N CYS A 3 4.50 48.40 16.60
CA CYS A 3 4.03 47.10 16.13
C CYS A 3 5.10 45.98 16.21
N LEU A 4 4.71 44.89 16.91
CA LEU A 4 4.79 43.48 16.51
C LEU A 4 6.16 42.73 16.42
N SER A 5 6.42 42.00 17.52
CA SER A 5 7.07 40.67 17.76
C SER A 5 6.95 39.62 16.61
N PRO A 6 7.63 38.43 16.59
CA PRO A 6 8.39 37.74 17.67
C PRO A 6 9.78 37.17 17.30
N ARG A 7 10.75 37.31 18.21
CA ARG A 7 11.22 36.25 19.14
C ARG A 7 11.42 34.88 18.49
N GLN A 8 12.68 34.61 18.19
CA GLN A 8 13.38 33.34 18.44
C GLN A 8 12.54 32.36 19.27
N LEU A 9 11.85 31.46 18.57
CA LEU A 9 11.26 30.28 19.19
C LEU A 9 12.30 29.17 19.16
N HIS A 10 12.98 29.10 20.30
CA HIS A 10 13.57 27.89 20.84
C HIS A 10 12.66 26.69 20.59
N ILE A 11 12.99 25.88 19.58
CA ILE A 11 12.58 24.48 19.60
C ILE A 11 13.56 23.79 20.54
N THR A 12 13.07 23.65 21.77
CA THR A 12 13.63 22.86 22.84
C THR A 12 14.08 21.50 22.30
N ARG A 13 15.37 21.20 22.52
CA ARG A 13 15.89 19.84 22.48
C ARG A 13 14.94 18.94 23.28
N PRO A 14 14.36 17.87 22.71
CA PRO A 14 13.79 16.84 23.55
C PRO A 14 14.94 16.27 24.39
N LEU A 15 14.78 16.39 25.70
CA LEU A 15 15.52 15.68 26.71
C LEU A 15 15.31 14.18 26.43
N LEU A 16 16.12 13.61 25.53
CA LEU A 16 16.40 12.19 25.57
C LEU A 16 17.16 11.98 26.87
N SER A 17 16.37 11.67 27.89
CA SER A 17 16.83 11.29 29.20
C SER A 17 18.02 10.34 29.07
N ASN A 18 19.02 10.56 29.92
CA ASN A 18 20.18 9.69 30.11
C ASN A 18 19.79 8.31 30.69
N ARG A 19 18.63 7.74 30.32
CA ARG A 19 18.13 6.44 30.75
C ARG A 19 18.24 5.36 29.66
N PHE A 20 19.20 5.51 28.75
CA PHE A 20 19.54 4.51 27.74
C PHE A 20 21.05 4.26 27.64
N LYS A 21 21.81 4.69 28.66
CA LYS A 21 23.26 4.46 28.77
C LYS A 21 23.62 3.33 29.74
N GLU A 22 22.64 2.75 30.44
CA GLU A 22 22.84 1.63 31.37
C GLU A 22 22.78 0.25 30.68
N TRP A 23 22.34 0.18 29.41
CA TRP A 23 22.20 -1.05 28.64
C TRP A 23 23.28 -1.22 27.55
N VAL A 24 24.41 -0.54 27.69
CA VAL A 24 25.58 -0.76 26.81
C VAL A 24 26.77 -1.10 27.72
N PRO A 25 27.19 -2.38 27.79
CA PRO A 25 28.41 -2.75 28.49
C PRO A 25 29.59 -1.91 27.97
N ARG A 26 30.38 -1.34 28.89
CA ARG A 26 31.64 -0.63 28.59
C ARG A 26 32.77 -1.61 28.21
N GLY A 27 32.45 -2.58 27.36
CA GLY A 27 33.40 -3.42 26.65
C GLY A 27 33.18 -3.20 25.17
N GLY A 28 34.23 -2.87 24.42
CA GLY A 28 34.12 -2.57 23.00
C GLY A 28 33.33 -3.65 22.26
N PHE A 29 32.16 -3.27 21.74
CA PHE A 29 31.42 -4.07 20.77
C PHE A 29 32.21 -4.01 19.46
N ALA A 30 33.30 -4.78 19.38
CA ALA A 30 33.88 -5.14 18.10
C ALA A 30 32.76 -5.83 17.31
N PRO A 31 32.44 -5.39 16.09
CA PRO A 31 31.40 -6.03 15.30
C PRO A 31 31.85 -7.46 14.94
N ARG A 32 31.43 -8.44 15.74
CA ARG A 32 31.58 -9.89 15.51
C ARG A 32 30.67 -10.36 14.36
N VAL A 33 30.70 -9.66 13.25
CA VAL A 33 29.96 -10.02 12.03
C VAL A 33 30.90 -10.11 10.84
N ALA A 34 32.21 -10.01 11.05
CA ALA A 34 33.18 -10.07 9.96
C ALA A 34 33.40 -11.51 9.47
N ASN A 35 33.24 -12.52 10.34
CA ASN A 35 33.56 -13.90 10.04
C ASN A 35 32.48 -14.84 10.62
N LEU A 36 31.22 -14.67 10.22
CA LEU A 36 30.18 -15.65 10.57
C LEU A 36 30.49 -16.94 9.79
N THR A 37 30.88 -17.99 10.52
CA THR A 37 31.04 -19.31 9.91
C THR A 37 29.68 -19.81 9.42
N PRO A 38 29.62 -20.65 8.36
CA PRO A 38 28.36 -21.23 7.88
C PRO A 38 27.53 -21.90 8.98
N ALA A 39 28.19 -22.48 9.99
CA ALA A 39 27.53 -23.05 11.18
C ALA A 39 26.82 -22.00 12.03
N GLN A 40 27.46 -20.86 12.30
CA GLN A 40 26.85 -19.75 13.06
C GLN A 40 25.66 -19.14 12.32
N TYR A 41 25.74 -19.04 10.99
CA TYR A 41 24.59 -18.61 10.20
C TYR A 41 23.45 -19.64 10.32
N GLY A 42 23.74 -20.94 10.24
CA GLY A 42 22.75 -22.03 10.42
C GLY A 42 21.95 -21.94 11.72
N GLU A 43 22.62 -21.60 12.82
CA GLU A 43 22.03 -21.53 14.18
C GLU A 43 21.27 -20.23 14.50
N MET A 44 21.36 -19.18 13.66
CA MET A 44 20.67 -17.93 13.92
C MET A 44 19.14 -18.04 13.78
N HIS A 45 18.40 -17.37 14.66
CA HIS A 45 16.95 -17.28 14.58
C HIS A 45 16.52 -16.76 13.20
N PRO A 46 15.53 -17.38 12.53
CA PRO A 46 15.11 -17.02 11.17
C PRO A 46 14.84 -15.53 10.97
N GLY A 47 14.20 -14.88 11.94
CA GLY A 47 13.91 -13.45 11.87
C GLY A 47 15.16 -12.55 11.88
N ILE A 48 16.26 -12.97 12.49
CA ILE A 48 17.51 -12.18 12.51
C ILE A 48 18.27 -12.37 11.19
N LYS A 49 18.18 -13.55 10.57
CA LYS A 49 18.82 -13.85 9.27
C LYS A 49 18.34 -12.90 8.17
N GLU A 50 17.08 -12.45 8.22
CA GLU A 50 16.51 -11.52 7.23
C GLU A 50 17.21 -10.15 7.19
N PHE A 51 17.97 -9.77 8.22
CA PHE A 51 18.69 -8.49 8.27
C PHE A 51 20.12 -8.55 7.74
N ILE A 52 20.62 -9.75 7.40
CA ILE A 52 21.97 -9.95 6.90
C ILE A 52 21.93 -9.93 5.36
N ASP A 53 22.86 -9.17 4.77
CA ASP A 53 22.99 -9.07 3.31
C ASP A 53 23.60 -10.35 2.73
N PRO A 54 22.97 -10.99 1.72
CA PRO A 54 23.52 -12.17 1.08
C PRO A 54 24.92 -11.96 0.50
N TYR A 55 25.22 -10.76 -0.02
CA TYR A 55 26.53 -10.44 -0.59
C TYR A 55 27.66 -10.34 0.44
N GLU A 56 27.32 -10.20 1.73
CA GLU A 56 28.31 -10.26 2.82
C GLU A 56 28.71 -11.71 3.13
N LEU A 57 27.85 -12.69 2.83
CA LEU A 57 28.11 -14.11 3.03
C LEU A 57 28.80 -14.71 1.81
N ASN A 58 28.31 -14.37 0.62
CA ASN A 58 28.75 -14.91 -0.65
C ASN A 58 29.03 -13.75 -1.64
N PRO A 59 30.29 -13.28 -1.74
CA PRO A 59 30.66 -12.19 -2.65
C PRO A 59 30.51 -12.52 -4.14
N GLU A 60 30.50 -13.81 -4.49
CA GLU A 60 30.39 -14.32 -5.86
C GLU A 60 28.94 -14.46 -6.34
N LEU A 61 27.96 -14.05 -5.53
CA LEU A 61 26.55 -14.06 -5.94
C LEU A 61 26.35 -13.18 -7.18
N GLU A 62 25.43 -13.61 -8.04
CA GLU A 62 25.01 -12.82 -9.19
C GLU A 62 24.56 -11.42 -8.75
N GLY A 63 24.89 -10.41 -9.56
CA GLY A 63 24.58 -9.02 -9.27
C GLY A 63 23.07 -8.77 -9.05
N PRO A 64 22.72 -7.65 -8.42
CA PRO A 64 21.34 -7.36 -8.07
C PRO A 64 20.46 -7.23 -9.32
N GLY A 65 19.23 -7.72 -9.20
CA GLY A 65 18.23 -7.59 -10.26
C GLY A 65 17.78 -6.15 -10.52
N ARG A 66 16.91 -6.00 -11.52
CA ARG A 66 16.32 -4.72 -11.92
C ARG A 66 15.24 -4.25 -10.94
N ARG A 67 15.01 -2.94 -10.89
CA ARG A 67 13.84 -2.33 -10.22
C ARG A 67 12.51 -2.71 -10.88
N TRP A 68 11.43 -2.59 -10.12
CA TRP A 68 10.06 -2.69 -10.62
C TRP A 68 9.63 -1.43 -11.39
N TYR A 69 8.95 -1.63 -12.52
CA TYR A 69 8.31 -0.56 -13.28
C TYR A 69 6.82 -0.44 -12.98
N ALA A 70 6.27 0.76 -13.21
CA ALA A 70 4.84 1.02 -13.02
C ALA A 70 3.96 0.14 -13.93
N SER A 71 4.40 -0.12 -15.17
CA SER A 71 3.69 -1.01 -16.10
C SER A 71 3.48 -2.42 -15.52
N GLU A 72 4.51 -2.98 -14.89
CA GLU A 72 4.45 -4.31 -14.29
C GLU A 72 3.56 -4.34 -13.05
N ILE A 73 3.63 -3.30 -12.23
CA ILE A 73 2.84 -3.17 -11.00
C ILE A 73 1.35 -3.01 -11.32
N ARG A 74 0.99 -2.33 -12.42
CA ARG A 74 -0.41 -2.15 -12.83
C ARG A 74 -1.12 -3.47 -13.12
N LEU A 75 -0.40 -4.49 -13.55
CA LEU A 75 -0.93 -5.82 -13.86
C LEU A 75 -1.15 -6.71 -12.63
N LYS A 76 -0.68 -6.30 -11.44
CA LYS A 76 -0.76 -7.13 -10.22
C LYS A 76 -2.01 -6.86 -9.39
N SER A 77 -2.50 -7.90 -8.70
CA SER A 77 -3.63 -7.78 -7.77
C SER A 77 -3.28 -6.90 -6.55
N GLY A 78 -4.29 -6.42 -5.83
CA GLY A 78 -4.07 -5.64 -4.60
C GLY A 78 -3.35 -6.44 -3.50
N GLN A 79 -3.68 -7.73 -3.36
CA GLN A 79 -3.06 -8.62 -2.37
C GLN A 79 -1.59 -8.93 -2.72
N ASP A 80 -1.28 -9.13 -4.01
CA ASP A 80 0.11 -9.35 -4.44
C ASP A 80 0.96 -8.10 -4.26
N LEU A 81 0.34 -6.93 -4.40
CA LEU A 81 1.02 -5.65 -4.19
C LEU A 81 1.39 -5.43 -2.72
N GLU A 82 0.52 -5.85 -1.80
CA GLU A 82 0.80 -5.85 -0.35
C GLU A 82 1.95 -6.81 -0.01
N LYS A 83 1.93 -8.04 -0.55
CA LYS A 83 3.03 -9.00 -0.38
C LYS A 83 4.35 -8.45 -0.94
N LEU A 84 4.31 -7.85 -2.13
CA LEU A 84 5.48 -7.22 -2.75
C LEU A 84 6.01 -6.07 -1.88
N TRP A 85 5.12 -5.25 -1.31
CA TRP A 85 5.50 -4.19 -0.40
C TRP A 85 6.26 -4.71 0.82
N VAL A 86 5.78 -5.82 1.42
CA VAL A 86 6.45 -6.46 2.57
C VAL A 86 7.84 -6.98 2.18
N VAL A 87 7.99 -7.61 1.00
CA VAL A 87 9.29 -8.08 0.50
C VAL A 87 10.26 -6.90 0.32
N LEU A 88 9.82 -5.82 -0.33
CA LEU A 88 10.64 -4.61 -0.50
C LEU A 88 10.97 -3.94 0.83
N LEU A 89 10.08 -4.04 1.82
CA LEU A 89 10.30 -3.49 3.15
C LEU A 89 11.41 -4.27 3.90
N LYS A 90 11.39 -5.59 3.81
CA LYS A 90 12.46 -6.46 4.36
C LYS A 90 13.80 -6.13 3.70
N GLU A 91 13.84 -6.07 2.37
CA GLU A 91 15.04 -5.68 1.61
C GLU A 91 15.57 -4.31 2.06
N ARG A 92 14.70 -3.30 2.17
CA ARG A 92 15.09 -1.96 2.61
C ARG A 92 15.70 -1.97 4.01
N ASN A 93 15.12 -2.74 4.93
CA ASN A 93 15.60 -2.82 6.32
C ASN A 93 16.94 -3.56 6.39
N MET A 94 17.11 -4.63 5.62
CA MET A 94 18.36 -5.37 5.48
C MET A 94 19.48 -4.48 4.92
N LEU A 95 19.21 -3.72 3.85
CA LEU A 95 20.17 -2.75 3.29
C LEU A 95 20.53 -1.62 4.27
N GLN A 96 19.61 -1.20 5.15
CA GLN A 96 19.91 -0.22 6.19
C GLN A 96 20.86 -0.78 7.25
N SER A 97 20.67 -2.04 7.66
CA SER A 97 21.59 -2.76 8.55
C SER A 97 22.98 -2.89 7.93
N ALA A 98 23.05 -3.34 6.66
CA ALA A 98 24.30 -3.45 5.91
C ALA A 98 25.02 -2.10 5.80
N ARG A 99 24.31 -1.03 5.44
CA ARG A 99 24.87 0.33 5.37
C ARG A 99 25.46 0.78 6.70
N LEU A 100 24.77 0.52 7.81
CA LEU A 100 25.27 0.87 9.15
C LEU A 100 26.54 0.08 9.49
N MET A 101 26.55 -1.21 9.16
CA MET A 101 27.69 -2.11 9.38
C MET A 101 28.93 -1.66 8.60
N HIS A 102 28.81 -1.42 7.30
CA HIS A 102 29.89 -0.89 6.47
C HIS A 102 30.38 0.48 6.92
N ARG A 103 29.46 1.38 7.29
CA ARG A 103 29.83 2.69 7.85
C ARG A 103 30.67 2.56 9.12
N LYS A 104 30.31 1.64 10.03
CA LYS A 104 31.09 1.36 11.25
C LYS A 104 32.47 0.75 10.94
N ARG A 105 32.53 -0.13 9.92
CA ARG A 105 33.76 -0.75 9.44
C ARG A 105 34.63 0.17 8.59
N LYS A 106 34.13 1.35 8.23
CA LYS A 106 34.76 2.28 7.26
C LYS A 106 35.05 1.62 5.90
N THR A 107 34.17 0.70 5.49
CA THR A 107 34.24 0.03 4.18
C THR A 107 33.10 0.51 3.28
N GLN A 108 33.27 0.35 1.97
CA GLN A 108 32.20 0.61 1.01
C GLN A 108 31.21 -0.55 0.99
N MET A 109 29.93 -0.23 0.87
CA MET A 109 28.87 -1.23 0.79
C MET A 109 28.78 -1.79 -0.64
N PRO A 110 28.70 -3.11 -0.82
CA PRO A 110 28.49 -3.71 -2.13
C PRO A 110 27.10 -3.33 -2.65
N HIS A 111 27.01 -3.08 -3.97
CA HIS A 111 25.74 -2.81 -4.66
C HIS A 111 24.87 -1.73 -4.01
N TRP A 112 25.47 -0.57 -3.72
CA TRP A 112 24.80 0.56 -3.07
C TRP A 112 23.60 1.10 -3.86
N GLU A 113 23.59 0.89 -5.18
CA GLU A 113 22.49 1.25 -6.07
C GLU A 113 21.16 0.57 -5.71
N ARG A 114 21.18 -0.62 -5.06
CA ARG A 114 19.98 -1.35 -4.62
C ARG A 114 19.07 -0.48 -3.76
N MET A 115 19.64 0.34 -2.87
CA MET A 115 18.85 1.25 -2.02
C MET A 115 17.99 2.21 -2.86
N GLY A 116 18.53 2.70 -3.97
CA GLY A 116 17.81 3.57 -4.90
C GLY A 116 16.73 2.81 -5.66
N MET A 117 17.02 1.58 -6.09
CA MET A 117 16.08 0.71 -6.82
C MET A 117 14.88 0.32 -5.96
N VAL A 118 15.10 -0.06 -4.71
CA VAL A 118 14.03 -0.39 -3.74
C VAL A 118 13.16 0.83 -3.47
N ARG A 119 13.78 2.00 -3.22
CA ARG A 119 13.03 3.25 -3.00
C ARG A 119 12.17 3.63 -4.20
N LYS A 120 12.71 3.52 -5.42
CA LYS A 120 11.95 3.79 -6.65
C LYS A 120 10.81 2.78 -6.83
N SER A 121 11.05 1.50 -6.58
CA SER A 121 10.02 0.45 -6.66
C SER A 121 8.87 0.73 -5.68
N MET A 122 9.18 1.04 -4.42
CA MET A 122 8.17 1.45 -3.42
C MET A 122 7.38 2.70 -3.86
N ALA A 123 8.04 3.68 -4.48
CA ALA A 123 7.36 4.87 -4.98
C ALA A 123 6.38 4.53 -6.12
N MET A 124 6.76 3.62 -7.03
CA MET A 124 5.87 3.15 -8.10
C MET A 124 4.64 2.42 -7.55
N ILE A 125 4.80 1.62 -6.49
CA ILE A 125 3.67 0.95 -5.82
C ILE A 125 2.67 1.99 -5.29
N LYS A 126 3.16 3.01 -4.58
CA LYS A 126 2.32 4.09 -4.05
C LYS A 126 1.63 4.88 -5.17
N LEU A 127 2.33 5.13 -6.27
CA LEU A 127 1.77 5.78 -7.45
C LEU A 127 0.59 4.98 -8.01
N VAL A 128 0.76 3.68 -8.27
CA VAL A 128 -0.29 2.82 -8.84
C VAL A 128 -1.48 2.69 -7.89
N LEU A 129 -1.25 2.61 -6.58
CA LEU A 129 -2.33 2.62 -5.60
C LEU A 129 -3.14 3.93 -5.67
N LYS A 130 -2.46 5.06 -5.84
CA LYS A 130 -3.13 6.36 -5.98
C LYS A 130 -3.90 6.47 -7.30
N GLU A 131 -3.31 6.01 -8.41
CA GLU A 131 -3.99 5.94 -9.72
C GLU A 131 -5.29 5.13 -9.61
N ARG A 132 -5.25 3.96 -8.97
CA ARG A 132 -6.42 3.08 -8.77
C ARG A 132 -7.49 3.70 -7.89
N GLU A 133 -7.09 4.42 -6.83
CA GLU A 133 -8.03 5.13 -5.97
C GLU A 133 -8.75 6.23 -6.75
N LEU A 134 -8.01 7.03 -7.52
CA LEU A 134 -8.57 8.08 -8.35
C LEU A 134 -9.56 7.53 -9.39
N GLU A 135 -9.19 6.43 -10.05
CA GLU A 135 -10.05 5.78 -11.05
C GLU A 135 -11.38 5.31 -10.43
N ARG A 136 -11.33 4.66 -9.26
CA ARG A 136 -12.54 4.22 -8.55
C ARG A 136 -13.43 5.39 -8.14
N ALA A 137 -12.83 6.49 -7.69
CA ALA A 137 -13.57 7.69 -7.32
C ALA A 137 -14.28 8.31 -8.53
N ASN A 138 -13.59 8.42 -9.66
CA ASN A 138 -14.16 8.93 -10.91
C ASN A 138 -15.31 8.04 -11.40
N ILE A 139 -15.12 6.70 -11.40
CA ILE A 139 -16.17 5.74 -11.77
C ILE A 139 -17.39 5.88 -10.85
N LYS A 140 -17.16 6.03 -9.54
CA LYS A 140 -18.24 6.22 -8.57
C LYS A 140 -19.02 7.51 -8.85
N GLN A 141 -18.33 8.64 -9.04
CA GLN A 141 -18.96 9.92 -9.37
C GLN A 141 -19.79 9.85 -10.65
N HIS A 142 -19.26 9.19 -11.69
CA HIS A 142 -19.98 9.00 -12.94
C HIS A 142 -21.26 8.15 -12.74
N LYS A 143 -21.18 7.05 -11.97
CA LYS A 143 -22.35 6.22 -11.64
C LYS A 143 -23.39 7.00 -10.83
N ASP A 144 -22.96 7.77 -9.84
CA ASP A 144 -23.84 8.58 -9.00
C ASP A 144 -24.55 9.65 -9.85
N ALA A 145 -23.84 10.30 -10.78
CA ALA A 145 -24.41 11.26 -11.72
C ALA A 145 -25.42 10.62 -12.70
N LEU A 146 -25.11 9.43 -13.22
CA LEU A 146 -26.05 8.68 -14.07
C LEU A 146 -27.30 8.27 -13.28
N ALA A 147 -27.15 7.82 -12.04
CA ALA A 147 -28.28 7.46 -11.18
C ALA A 147 -29.17 8.67 -10.89
N ALA A 148 -28.58 9.84 -10.60
CA ALA A 148 -29.32 11.08 -10.40
C ALA A 148 -30.07 11.51 -11.67
N ALA A 149 -29.42 11.47 -12.84
CA ALA A 149 -30.08 11.79 -14.11
C ALA A 149 -31.25 10.84 -14.43
N THR A 150 -31.07 9.54 -14.13
CA THR A 150 -32.13 8.54 -14.32
C THR A 150 -33.31 8.78 -13.38
N ALA A 151 -33.05 9.17 -12.13
CA ALA A 151 -34.09 9.54 -11.17
C ALA A 151 -34.89 10.75 -11.65
N SER A 152 -34.21 11.79 -12.15
CA SER A 152 -34.89 12.97 -12.72
C SER A 152 -35.77 12.63 -13.92
N LEU A 153 -35.33 11.73 -14.81
CA LEU A 153 -36.16 11.25 -15.93
C LEU A 153 -37.39 10.47 -15.45
N ASN A 154 -37.24 9.63 -14.43
CA ASN A 154 -38.35 8.82 -13.90
C ASN A 154 -39.41 9.68 -13.19
N GLU A 155 -38.99 10.76 -12.51
CA GLU A 155 -39.93 11.74 -11.92
C GLU A 155 -40.71 12.49 -12.99
N MET A 156 -40.09 12.87 -14.11
CA MET A 156 -40.80 13.52 -15.24
C MET A 156 -41.83 12.59 -15.91
N SER A 157 -41.62 11.28 -15.91
CA SER A 157 -42.58 10.32 -16.46
C SER A 157 -43.77 10.00 -15.54
N ALA A 158 -43.59 10.10 -14.21
CA ALA A 158 -44.61 9.71 -13.25
C ALA A 158 -45.85 10.63 -13.25
N ASP A 159 -45.71 11.89 -13.66
CA ASP A 159 -46.78 12.89 -13.70
C ASP A 159 -47.69 12.76 -14.95
N SER A 160 -47.36 11.84 -15.87
CA SER A 160 -48.12 11.57 -17.11
C SER A 160 -48.91 10.26 -17.09
N ALA A 161 -48.90 9.53 -15.97
CA ALA A 161 -49.75 8.38 -15.76
C ALA A 161 -51.17 8.85 -15.40
N ASP A 162 -51.98 9.14 -16.41
CA ASP A 162 -53.41 9.41 -16.24
C ASP A 162 -54.08 8.27 -15.44
N PRO A 163 -54.79 8.54 -14.33
CA PRO A 163 -55.47 7.51 -13.53
C PRO A 163 -56.73 6.91 -14.21
N ALA A 164 -56.90 7.07 -15.53
CA ALA A 164 -58.19 6.82 -16.18
C ALA A 164 -58.08 6.22 -17.59
N THR A 165 -57.88 4.90 -17.66
CA THR A 165 -58.45 4.00 -18.67
C THR A 165 -58.39 2.59 -18.06
N ASP A 166 -59.40 1.75 -18.05
CA ASP A 166 -60.78 1.78 -18.49
C ASP A 166 -61.40 0.62 -17.70
N ALA A 167 -62.43 0.89 -16.93
CA ALA A 167 -63.18 -0.14 -16.25
C ALA A 167 -63.90 -0.95 -17.33
N THR A 168 -63.32 -2.07 -17.77
CA THR A 168 -64.06 -3.06 -18.56
C THR A 168 -65.25 -3.51 -17.71
N PRO A 169 -66.50 -3.16 -18.05
CA PRO A 169 -67.64 -3.60 -17.28
C PRO A 169 -67.78 -5.11 -17.52
N ALA A 170 -67.78 -5.87 -16.44
CA ALA A 170 -68.03 -7.30 -16.45
C ALA A 170 -69.28 -7.60 -17.30
N LEU A 171 -69.09 -8.31 -18.42
CA LEU A 171 -70.19 -8.88 -19.18
C LEU A 171 -70.90 -9.92 -18.30
N PRO A 172 -72.20 -9.81 -18.03
CA PRO A 172 -72.94 -10.89 -17.40
C PRO A 172 -73.09 -12.03 -18.41
N ILE A 173 -72.49 -13.19 -18.09
CA ILE A 173 -72.72 -14.44 -18.82
C ILE A 173 -74.19 -14.81 -18.58
N ALA A 174 -75.04 -14.60 -19.58
CA ALA A 174 -76.40 -15.13 -19.60
C ALA A 174 -76.35 -16.66 -19.79
N PRO A 175 -77.12 -17.46 -19.03
CA PRO A 175 -77.31 -18.87 -19.34
C PRO A 175 -78.34 -19.03 -20.47
N PRO A 176 -78.09 -19.84 -21.53
CA PRO A 176 -79.15 -20.23 -22.43
C PRO A 176 -80.04 -21.29 -21.77
N SER A 177 -81.30 -20.90 -21.58
CA SER A 177 -82.44 -21.76 -21.30
C SER A 177 -82.64 -22.84 -22.38
N GLY A 178 -82.81 -24.09 -21.92
CA GLY A 178 -83.65 -25.19 -22.44
C GLY A 178 -83.86 -25.41 -23.95
N SER A 179 -83.57 -26.65 -24.39
CA SER A 179 -84.43 -27.48 -25.28
C SER A 179 -83.91 -28.93 -25.20
N SER A 180 -84.70 -29.87 -24.66
CA SER A 180 -85.59 -30.79 -25.39
C SER A 180 -84.85 -31.79 -26.29
N THR A 181 -84.51 -32.97 -25.78
CA THR A 181 -85.12 -34.28 -26.13
C THR A 181 -84.52 -35.39 -25.26
#